data_AF-A0A521XUN6-F1
#
_entry.id   AF-A0A521XUN6-F1
#
_cell.length_a   1.000
_cell.length_b   1.000
_cell.length_c   1.000
_cell.angle_alpha   90.00
_cell.angle_beta   90.00
_cell.angle_gamma   90.00
#
_symmetry.space_group_name_H-M   'P 1'
#
loop_
_entity.id
_entity.type
_entity.pdbx_description
1 polymer ?
#
loop_
_entity_poly.entity_id
_entity_poly.type
_entity_poly.pdbx_seq_one_letter_code
_entity_poly.pdbx_strand_id
1 'polypeptide(L)'
;MLVELLKNNQMAKQFYKLILYHPHSTRFQKLSFLEKKLIDFHRFQLLLQIANAAYEKHYQAYFELFKLNENIRETMKIQNLAQFVVNSIILTGEYNINGLAYYANTTIDIIEDIKRGNLIYPSYYVMNKLLEIFFYVNKQLCEEIWEKLFEQ
;
A
#
# COMPACT_ATOMS: atom_id res chain seq x y z
N MET A 1 -10.23 -12.33 -7.64
CA MET A 1 -11.47 -11.75 -7.06
C MET A 1 -11.56 -10.23 -7.11
N LEU A 2 -10.82 -9.42 -6.31
CA LEU A 2 -10.96 -7.94 -6.32
C LEU A 2 -10.55 -7.32 -7.67
N VAL A 3 -9.40 -7.74 -8.22
CA VAL A 3 -8.90 -7.28 -9.52
C VAL A 3 -9.89 -7.61 -10.64
N GLU A 4 -10.43 -8.83 -10.65
CA GLU A 4 -11.41 -9.28 -11.66
C GLU A 4 -12.74 -8.54 -11.55
N LEU A 5 -13.21 -8.29 -10.32
CA LEU A 5 -14.39 -7.46 -10.06
C LEU A 5 -14.19 -6.05 -10.64
N LEU A 6 -13.02 -5.46 -10.36
CA LEU A 6 -12.71 -4.11 -10.81
C LEU A 6 -12.61 -4.04 -12.33
N LYS A 7 -11.92 -4.98 -13.00
CA LYS A 7 -11.79 -4.99 -14.46
C LYS A 7 -13.15 -4.95 -15.18
N ASN A 8 -14.12 -5.73 -14.68
CA ASN A 8 -15.39 -5.95 -15.37
C ASN A 8 -16.55 -5.04 -14.91
N ASN A 9 -16.32 -4.14 -13.94
CA ASN A 9 -17.41 -3.34 -13.36
C ASN A 9 -17.02 -1.86 -13.17
N GLN A 10 -17.51 -1.00 -14.07
CA GLN A 10 -17.24 0.44 -14.04
C GLN A 10 -17.74 1.13 -12.74
N MET A 11 -18.88 0.68 -12.20
CA MET A 11 -19.41 1.20 -10.94
C MET A 11 -18.50 0.82 -9.76
N ALA A 12 -17.96 -0.40 -9.75
CA ALA A 12 -16.96 -0.81 -8.78
C ALA A 12 -15.69 0.06 -8.92
N LYS A 13 -15.18 0.31 -10.14
CA LYS A 13 -14.03 1.20 -10.34
C LYS A 13 -14.24 2.59 -9.72
N GLN A 14 -15.41 3.19 -9.97
CA GLN A 14 -15.74 4.51 -9.40
C GLN A 14 -15.81 4.48 -7.87
N PHE A 15 -16.42 3.43 -7.30
CA PHE A 15 -16.51 3.24 -5.86
C PHE A 15 -15.11 3.13 -5.21
N TYR A 16 -14.23 2.30 -5.77
CA TYR A 16 -12.89 2.11 -5.22
C TYR A 16 -11.96 3.30 -5.44
N LYS A 17 -12.09 4.06 -6.55
CA LYS A 17 -11.44 5.37 -6.70
C LYS A 17 -11.87 6.32 -5.58
N LEU A 18 -13.16 6.36 -5.27
CA LEU A 18 -13.68 7.23 -4.21
C LEU A 18 -13.17 6.83 -2.82
N ILE A 19 -13.03 5.53 -2.54
CA ILE A 19 -12.42 5.01 -1.31
C ILE A 19 -10.94 5.38 -1.20
N LEU A 20 -10.18 5.29 -2.29
CA LEU A 20 -8.75 5.60 -2.31
C LEU A 20 -8.47 7.09 -2.08
N TYR A 21 -9.09 7.95 -2.87
CA TYR A 21 -8.76 9.38 -2.92
C TYR A 21 -9.56 10.22 -1.92
N HIS A 22 -10.72 9.74 -1.47
CA HIS A 22 -11.61 10.48 -0.58
C HIS A 22 -12.11 9.64 0.60
N PRO A 23 -11.21 9.07 1.42
CA PRO A 23 -11.58 8.19 2.54
C PRO A 23 -12.44 8.89 3.61
N HIS A 24 -12.41 10.22 3.67
CA HIS A 24 -13.22 11.03 4.59
C HIS A 24 -14.42 11.72 3.93
N SER A 25 -14.84 11.23 2.76
CA SER A 25 -16.01 11.77 2.06
C SER A 25 -17.22 11.83 3.00
N THR A 26 -17.96 12.95 2.94
CA THR A 26 -19.22 13.13 3.68
C THR A 26 -20.25 12.05 3.34
N ARG A 27 -20.12 11.42 2.17
CA ARG A 27 -20.93 10.26 1.75
C ARG A 27 -20.77 9.06 2.68
N PHE A 28 -19.60 8.89 3.31
CA PHE A 28 -19.31 7.78 4.21
C PHE A 28 -19.74 8.05 5.67
N GLN A 29 -20.15 9.27 6.01
CA GLN A 29 -20.57 9.60 7.36
C GLN A 29 -21.85 8.84 7.78
N LYS A 30 -22.75 8.62 6.82
CA LYS A 30 -24.04 7.93 7.01
C LYS A 30 -23.94 6.40 7.11
N LEU A 31 -22.76 5.83 6.91
CA LEU A 31 -22.55 4.39 7.00
C LEU A 31 -22.56 3.91 8.45
N SER A 32 -23.08 2.70 8.64
CA SER A 32 -22.98 1.95 9.89
C SER A 32 -21.51 1.65 10.24
N PHE A 33 -21.29 1.25 11.49
CA PHE A 33 -19.95 0.85 11.94
C PHE A 33 -19.36 -0.29 11.10
N LEU A 34 -20.17 -1.32 10.80
CA LEU A 34 -19.72 -2.48 10.02
C LEU A 34 -19.34 -2.08 8.59
N GLU A 35 -20.15 -1.25 7.94
CA GLU A 35 -19.88 -0.76 6.58
C GLU A 35 -18.59 0.07 6.53
N LYS A 36 -18.35 0.92 7.54
CA LYS A 36 -17.09 1.68 7.65
C LYS A 36 -15.90 0.74 7.77
N LYS A 37 -16.00 -0.31 8.60
CA LYS A 37 -14.93 -1.32 8.74
C LYS A 37 -14.69 -2.12 7.47
N LEU A 38 -15.74 -2.46 6.72
CA LEU A 38 -15.60 -3.10 5.42
C LEU A 38 -14.89 -2.18 4.42
N ILE A 39 -15.22 -0.89 4.39
CA ILE A 39 -14.53 0.09 3.54
C ILE A 39 -13.05 0.23 3.93
N ASP A 40 -12.75 0.35 5.24
CA ASP A 40 -11.37 0.41 5.72
C ASP A 40 -10.56 -0.83 5.30
N PHE A 41 -11.17 -2.00 5.40
CA PHE A 41 -10.55 -3.26 4.98
C PHE A 41 -10.30 -3.30 3.47
N HIS A 42 -11.31 -2.95 2.66
CA HIS A 42 -11.19 -2.90 1.21
C HIS A 42 -10.15 -1.89 0.74
N ARG A 43 -10.10 -0.73 1.40
CA ARG A 43 -9.09 0.30 1.15
C ARG A 43 -7.69 -0.21 1.44
N PHE A 44 -7.50 -0.85 2.59
CA PHE A 44 -6.22 -1.46 2.96
C PHE A 44 -5.78 -2.49 1.93
N GLN A 45 -6.68 -3.41 1.53
CA GLN A 45 -6.37 -4.41 0.51
C GLN A 45 -5.92 -3.78 -0.81
N LEU A 46 -6.56 -2.68 -1.20
CA LEU A 46 -6.25 -1.98 -2.43
C LEU A 46 -4.90 -1.28 -2.39
N LEU A 47 -4.63 -0.55 -1.31
CA LEU A 47 -3.32 0.05 -1.08
C LEU A 47 -2.21 -0.99 -1.04
N LEU A 48 -2.47 -2.14 -0.41
CA LEU A 48 -1.52 -3.25 -0.34
C LEU A 48 -1.25 -3.84 -1.73
N GLN A 49 -2.27 -4.01 -2.58
CA GLN A 49 -2.09 -4.46 -3.96
C GLN A 49 -1.24 -3.49 -4.78
N ILE A 50 -1.49 -2.18 -4.64
CA ILE A 50 -0.71 -1.15 -5.32
C ILE A 50 0.75 -1.17 -4.85
N ALA A 51 0.99 -1.26 -3.54
CA ALA A 51 2.34 -1.36 -2.97
C ALA A 51 3.06 -2.64 -3.42
N ASN A 52 2.36 -3.77 -3.50
CA ASN A 52 2.92 -5.03 -4.02
C ASN A 52 3.35 -4.89 -5.48
N ALA A 53 2.50 -4.32 -6.34
CA ALA A 53 2.85 -4.10 -7.74
C ALA A 53 4.01 -3.09 -7.89
N ALA A 54 4.09 -2.10 -7.00
CA ALA A 54 5.22 -1.16 -6.96
C ALA A 54 6.53 -1.87 -6.59
N TYR A 55 6.49 -2.74 -5.58
CA TYR A 55 7.62 -3.57 -5.17
C TYR A 55 8.09 -4.46 -6.33
N GLU A 56 7.16 -5.14 -7.00
CA GLU A 56 7.47 -6.01 -8.14
C GLU A 56 8.08 -5.23 -9.30
N LYS A 57 7.55 -4.03 -9.63
CA LYS A 57 8.14 -3.12 -10.64
C LYS A 57 9.56 -2.69 -10.24
N HIS A 58 9.80 -2.38 -8.97
CA HIS A 58 11.10 -1.94 -8.48
C HIS A 58 12.17 -3.06 -8.56
N TYR A 59 11.81 -4.29 -8.18
CA TYR A 59 12.74 -5.42 -8.13
C TYR A 59 12.70 -6.31 -9.38
N GLN A 60 11.97 -5.92 -10.43
CA GLN A 60 11.81 -6.73 -11.65
C GLN A 60 13.15 -7.17 -12.26
N ALA A 61 14.08 -6.22 -12.45
CA ALA A 61 15.39 -6.52 -13.02
C ALA A 61 16.20 -7.49 -12.14
N TYR A 62 16.09 -7.38 -10.82
CA TYR A 62 16.72 -8.30 -9.88
C TYR A 62 16.13 -9.72 -10.02
N PHE A 63 14.80 -9.82 -10.09
CA PHE A 63 14.12 -11.10 -10.26
C PHE A 63 14.43 -11.79 -11.59
N GLU A 64 14.59 -11.01 -12.66
CA GLU A 64 14.99 -11.50 -13.98
C GLU A 64 16.45 -11.97 -13.99
N LEU A 65 17.37 -11.17 -13.43
CA LEU A 65 18.80 -11.49 -13.39
C LEU A 65 19.09 -12.78 -12.63
N PHE A 66 18.47 -12.95 -11.46
CA PHE A 66 18.68 -14.12 -10.61
C PHE A 66 17.78 -15.30 -10.96
N LYS A 67 16.90 -15.17 -11.97
CA LYS A 67 15.94 -16.20 -12.39
C LYS A 67 15.20 -16.83 -11.20
N LEU A 68 14.83 -15.99 -10.22
CA LEU A 68 14.19 -16.48 -9.01
C LEU A 68 12.83 -17.09 -9.35
N ASN A 69 12.55 -18.26 -8.78
CA ASN A 69 11.23 -18.87 -8.88
C ASN A 69 10.19 -18.06 -8.09
N GLU A 70 8.92 -18.30 -8.41
CA GLU A 70 7.80 -17.54 -7.85
C GLU A 70 7.69 -17.65 -6.33
N ASN A 71 7.99 -18.81 -5.76
CA ASN A 71 7.96 -19.03 -4.31
C ASN A 71 8.98 -18.16 -3.56
N ILE A 72 10.20 -18.04 -4.10
CA ILE A 72 11.24 -17.17 -3.53
C ILE A 72 10.84 -15.70 -3.66
N ARG A 73 10.29 -15.30 -4.82
CA ARG A 73 9.81 -13.93 -5.02
C ARG A 73 8.72 -13.56 -4.02
N GLU A 74 7.74 -14.44 -3.81
CA GLU A 74 6.67 -14.22 -2.85
C GLU A 74 7.21 -14.12 -1.41
N THR A 75 8.14 -15.00 -1.05
CA THR A 75 8.80 -14.96 0.26
C THR A 75 9.55 -13.65 0.48
N MET A 76 10.35 -13.21 -0.51
CA MET A 76 11.07 -11.94 -0.44
C MET A 76 10.11 -10.75 -0.34
N LYS A 77 9.00 -10.78 -1.08
CA LYS A 77 7.97 -9.73 -1.03
C LYS A 77 7.35 -9.65 0.36
N ILE A 78 6.91 -10.77 0.93
CA ILE A 78 6.34 -10.83 2.28
C ILE A 78 7.33 -10.27 3.32
N GLN A 79 8.61 -10.60 3.18
CA GLN A 79 9.64 -10.17 4.13
C GLN A 79 10.01 -8.69 4.01
N ASN A 80 9.98 -8.14 2.80
CA ASN A 80 10.59 -6.82 2.52
C ASN A 80 9.57 -5.74 2.14
N LEU A 81 8.27 -6.04 2.03
CA LEU A 81 7.28 -5.06 1.58
C LEU A 81 7.20 -3.85 2.52
N ALA A 82 7.15 -4.08 3.84
CA ALA A 82 7.07 -3.00 4.82
C ALA A 82 8.34 -2.13 4.79
N GLN A 83 9.51 -2.76 4.67
CA GLN A 83 10.79 -2.07 4.49
C GLN A 83 10.81 -1.24 3.20
N PHE A 84 10.37 -1.81 2.09
CA PHE A 84 10.25 -1.12 0.80
C PHE A 84 9.36 0.11 0.93
N VAL A 85 8.18 -0.02 1.53
CA VAL A 85 7.24 1.09 1.73
C VAL A 85 7.90 2.24 2.51
N VAL A 86 8.55 1.94 3.65
CA VAL A 86 9.22 2.97 4.47
C VAL A 86 10.36 3.64 3.70
N ASN A 87 11.22 2.84 3.04
CA ASN A 87 12.34 3.39 2.28
C ASN A 87 11.87 4.24 1.09
N SER A 88 10.84 3.80 0.36
CA SER A 88 10.26 4.56 -0.73
C SER A 88 9.71 5.91 -0.26
N ILE A 89 9.07 5.97 0.91
CA ILE A 89 8.61 7.24 1.48
C ILE A 89 9.79 8.14 1.85
N ILE A 90 10.80 7.62 2.53
CA ILE A 90 11.96 8.42 2.96
C ILE A 90 12.73 8.97 1.75
N LEU A 91 12.83 8.19 0.67
CA LEU A 91 13.52 8.59 -0.56
C LEU A 91 12.86 9.78 -1.28
N THR A 92 11.57 10.05 -1.07
CA THR A 92 10.93 11.25 -1.64
C THR A 92 11.37 12.54 -0.92
N GLY A 93 11.89 12.43 0.30
CA GLY A 93 12.25 13.56 1.15
C GLY A 93 11.07 14.28 1.80
N GLU A 94 9.83 13.88 1.51
CA GLU A 94 8.63 14.49 2.11
C GLU A 94 8.46 14.14 3.60
N TYR A 95 8.95 12.96 4.01
CA TYR A 95 8.90 12.49 5.39
C TYR A 95 10.25 11.96 5.83
N ASN A 96 10.61 12.27 7.07
CA ASN A 96 11.68 11.58 7.79
C ASN A 96 11.08 10.58 8.79
N ILE A 97 11.95 9.87 9.51
CA ILE A 97 11.55 8.84 10.47
C ILE A 97 10.66 9.41 11.59
N ASN A 98 10.97 10.62 12.08
CA ASN A 98 10.16 11.28 13.09
C ASN A 98 8.76 11.61 12.58
N GLY A 99 8.67 12.10 11.34
CA GLY A 99 7.40 12.37 10.67
C GLY A 99 6.57 11.10 10.49
N LEU A 100 7.20 10.01 10.05
CA LEU A 100 6.53 8.72 9.92
C LEU A 100 6.02 8.19 11.27
N ALA A 101 6.83 8.26 12.32
CA ALA A 101 6.45 7.81 13.66
C ALA A 101 5.24 8.61 14.19
N TYR A 102 5.27 9.93 14.01
CA TYR A 102 4.17 10.82 14.38
C TYR A 102 2.87 10.47 13.64
N TYR A 103 2.92 10.37 12.30
CA TYR A 103 1.73 10.09 11.50
C TYR A 103 1.17 8.67 11.70
N ALA A 104 2.05 7.68 11.90
CA ALA A 104 1.66 6.31 12.19
C ALA A 104 1.30 6.11 13.67
N ASN A 105 1.32 7.16 14.50
CA ASN A 105 1.07 7.12 15.95
C ASN A 105 1.81 5.96 16.63
N THR A 106 3.11 5.87 16.36
CA THR A 106 4.00 4.82 16.84
C THR A 106 5.34 5.40 17.26
N THR A 107 6.23 4.60 17.83
CA THR A 107 7.58 5.07 18.21
C THR A 107 8.53 5.11 17.01
N ILE A 108 9.56 5.96 17.13
CA ILE A 108 10.66 6.03 16.16
C ILE A 108 11.32 4.65 16.00
N ASP A 109 11.51 3.92 17.10
CA ASP A 109 12.13 2.59 17.10
C ASP A 109 11.37 1.60 16.21
N ILE A 110 10.03 1.63 16.24
CA ILE A 110 9.21 0.78 15.39
C ILE A 110 9.43 1.11 13.91
N ILE A 111 9.54 2.39 13.54
CA ILE A 111 9.80 2.79 12.15
C ILE A 111 11.24 2.40 11.73
N GLU A 112 12.22 2.58 12.61
CA GLU A 112 13.60 2.15 12.38
C GLU A 112 13.70 0.64 12.18
N ASP A 113 12.99 -0.17 12.98
CA ASP A 113 12.97 -1.62 12.83
C ASP A 113 12.32 -2.06 11.50
N ILE A 114 11.24 -1.40 11.07
CA ILE A 114 10.65 -1.66 9.75
C ILE A 114 11.63 -1.29 8.64
N LYS A 115 12.26 -0.10 8.74
CA LYS A 115 13.24 0.40 7.77
C LYS A 115 14.43 -0.55 7.61
N ARG A 116 14.87 -1.18 8.71
CA ARG A 116 15.97 -2.16 8.73
C ARG A 116 15.55 -3.56 8.29
N GLY A 117 14.25 -3.84 8.20
CA GLY A 117 13.72 -5.17 7.92
C GLY A 117 13.70 -6.09 9.14
N ASN A 118 13.91 -5.54 10.35
CA ASN A 118 13.82 -6.29 11.61
C ASN A 118 12.35 -6.58 11.99
N LEU A 119 11.43 -5.69 11.59
CA LEU A 119 10.00 -5.85 11.82
C LEU A 119 9.27 -6.13 10.49
N ILE A 120 9.12 -7.42 10.19
CA ILE A 120 8.47 -7.91 8.97
C ILE A 120 6.95 -7.64 8.98
N TYR A 121 6.32 -7.81 10.15
CA TYR A 121 4.88 -7.71 10.33
C TYR A 121 4.50 -6.57 11.29
N PRO A 122 4.52 -5.31 10.83
CA PRO A 122 3.95 -4.22 11.60
C PRO A 122 2.46 -4.46 11.84
N SER A 123 1.92 -3.85 12.90
CA SER A 123 0.48 -3.94 13.17
C SER A 123 -0.34 -3.40 11.99
N TYR A 124 -1.55 -3.91 11.81
CA TYR A 124 -2.46 -3.45 10.75
C TYR A 124 -2.57 -1.92 10.74
N TYR A 125 -2.69 -1.30 11.91
CA TYR A 125 -2.80 0.15 12.04
C TYR A 125 -1.56 0.87 11.50
N VAL A 126 -0.36 0.44 11.90
CA VAL A 126 0.91 1.02 11.45
C VAL A 126 1.07 0.82 9.94
N MET A 127 0.86 -0.40 9.45
CA MET A 127 0.99 -0.70 8.02
C MET A 127 0.00 0.11 7.18
N ASN A 128 -1.26 0.21 7.61
CA ASN A 128 -2.26 1.01 6.90
C ASN A 128 -1.83 2.49 6.82
N LYS A 129 -1.31 3.06 7.91
CA LYS A 129 -0.81 4.45 7.90
C LYS A 129 0.38 4.64 6.98
N LEU A 130 1.32 3.70 6.97
CA LEU A 130 2.46 3.75 6.06
C LEU A 130 2.03 3.64 4.59
N LEU A 131 1.07 2.77 4.28
CA LEU A 131 0.51 2.64 2.94
C LEU A 131 -0.23 3.91 2.47
N GLU A 132 -0.95 4.58 3.37
CA GLU A 132 -1.58 5.88 3.09
C GLU A 132 -0.55 6.93 2.68
N ILE A 133 0.54 7.04 3.43
CA ILE A 133 1.63 7.99 3.14
C ILE A 133 2.34 7.59 1.85
N PHE A 134 2.67 6.31 1.67
CA PHE A 134 3.30 5.79 0.45
C PHE A 134 2.50 6.17 -0.79
N PHE A 135 1.18 5.97 -0.76
CA PHE A 135 0.31 6.33 -1.87
C PHE A 135 0.29 7.83 -2.13
N TYR A 136 0.29 8.65 -1.06
CA TYR A 136 0.30 10.10 -1.18
C TYR A 136 1.59 10.63 -1.82
N VAL A 137 2.76 10.20 -1.32
CA VAL A 137 4.07 10.69 -1.79
C VAL A 137 4.52 10.06 -3.11
N ASN A 138 4.01 8.86 -3.45
CA ASN A 138 4.27 8.19 -4.73
C ASN A 138 3.05 8.22 -5.66
N LYS A 139 2.27 9.30 -5.62
CA LYS A 139 0.98 9.39 -6.32
C LYS A 139 1.05 8.99 -7.79
N GLN A 140 1.99 9.55 -8.55
CA GLN A 140 2.15 9.24 -9.98
C GLN A 140 2.42 7.75 -10.22
N LEU A 141 3.36 7.15 -9.48
CA LEU A 141 3.65 5.72 -9.57
C LEU A 141 2.42 4.86 -9.24
N CYS A 142 1.69 5.25 -8.21
CA CYS A 142 0.49 4.53 -7.78
C CYS A 142 -0.65 4.64 -8.80
N GLU A 143 -0.80 5.79 -9.46
CA GLU A 143 -1.73 6.01 -10.56
C GLU A 143 -1.38 5.15 -11.78
N GLU A 144 -0.10 5.10 -12.19
CA GLU A 144 0.35 4.22 -13.28
C GLU A 144 0.06 2.74 -12.97
N ILE A 145 0.28 2.32 -11.73
CA ILE A 145 0.00 0.95 -11.27
C ILE A 145 -1.51 0.70 -11.26
N TRP A 146 -2.30 1.65 -10.80
CA TRP A 146 -3.76 1.58 -10.80
C TRP A 146 -4.29 1.32 -12.22
N GLU A 147 -3.85 2.12 -13.19
CA GLU A 147 -4.25 1.99 -14.59
C GLU A 147 -3.90 0.60 -15.14
N LYS A 148 -2.68 0.13 -14.87
CA LYS A 148 -2.23 -1.21 -15.29
C LYS A 148 -3.03 -2.35 -14.68
N LEU A 149 -3.36 -2.26 -13.39
CA LEU A 149 -4.05 -3.34 -12.69
C LEU A 149 -5.54 -3.40 -13.03
N PHE A 150 -6.18 -2.24 -13.25
CA PHE A 150 -7.64 -2.14 -13.21
C PHE A 150 -8.28 -1.48 -14.44
N GLU A 151 -7.51 -0.84 -15.33
CA GLU A 151 -8.04 -0.14 -16.52
C GLU A 151 -7.73 -0.82 -17.86
N GLN A 152 -7.07 -1.98 -17.83
CA GLN A 152 -6.96 -2.91 -18.97
C GLN A 152 -8.30 -3.54 -19.37
#